data_AF-A0A7S3D5R9-F1
#
_entry.id   AF-A0A7S3D5R9-F1
#
_cell.length_a   1.000
_cell.length_b   1.000
_cell.length_c   1.000
_cell.angle_alpha   90.00
_cell.angle_beta   90.00
_cell.angle_gamma   90.00
#
_symmetry.space_group_name_H-M   'P 1'
#
loop_
_entity.id
_entity.type
_entity.pdbx_description
1 polymer ?
#
loop_
_entity_poly.entity_id
_entity_poly.type
_entity_poly.pdbx_seq_one_letter_code
_entity_poly.pdbx_strand_id
1 'polypeptide(L)'
;MDSTNVDAQVVLTVLSVEQISKVTQKRDGGGLVTIAELYHNYFSKHLGPSKSRRTLKQMAGLSYSYEPAFASGRVISASFLEGLLCQAYYNDNLIKVIRKLIAGVTDNDSEDSPNARGKGGPGKSGHPTLLPLPKQVRVMAEEERTFMELVKFFLSKHGILPIGLYRVNNPRLTGEDVGREEKMSKGFPYVFTAPSPTTTVKKDDKVYALVDDRLPAEIWEQITSD
;
A
#
# COMPACT_ATOMS: atom_id res chain seq x y z
N MET A 1 -1.47 -13.72 32.46
CA MET A 1 -1.38 -12.39 31.84
C MET A 1 -2.64 -12.19 31.01
N ASP A 2 -3.29 -11.05 31.14
CA ASP A 2 -4.53 -10.76 30.43
C ASP A 2 -4.21 -10.54 28.93
N SER A 3 -4.58 -11.52 28.10
CA SER A 3 -4.30 -11.52 26.66
C SER A 3 -5.00 -10.37 25.92
N THR A 4 -5.97 -9.71 26.56
CA THR A 4 -6.71 -8.58 25.98
C THR A 4 -5.87 -7.31 25.80
N ASN A 5 -4.71 -7.21 26.46
CA ASN A 5 -3.87 -6.00 26.44
C ASN A 5 -2.59 -6.12 25.59
N VAL A 6 -2.38 -7.23 24.89
CA VAL A 6 -1.14 -7.46 24.12
C VAL A 6 -0.89 -6.35 23.10
N ASP A 7 -1.93 -5.90 22.40
CA ASP A 7 -1.80 -4.87 21.37
C ASP A 7 -1.95 -3.43 21.90
N ALA A 8 -2.34 -3.25 23.17
CA ALA A 8 -2.57 -1.91 23.74
C ALA A 8 -1.29 -1.06 23.73
N GLN A 9 -0.15 -1.67 24.03
CA GLN A 9 1.15 -1.01 23.99
C GLN A 9 1.55 -0.60 22.56
N VAL A 10 1.27 -1.45 21.56
CA VAL A 10 1.54 -1.14 20.15
C VAL A 10 0.70 0.05 19.70
N VAL A 11 -0.61 0.03 19.98
CA VAL A 11 -1.53 1.11 19.62
C VAL A 11 -1.10 2.44 20.26
N LEU A 12 -0.81 2.45 21.57
CA LEU A 12 -0.38 3.65 22.27
C LEU A 12 0.92 4.21 21.68
N THR A 13 1.89 3.34 21.38
CA THR A 13 3.16 3.75 20.76
C THR A 13 2.95 4.41 19.41
N VAL A 14 2.12 3.81 18.54
CA VAL A 14 1.81 4.36 17.22
C VAL A 14 1.16 5.73 17.34
N LEU A 15 0.18 5.89 18.24
CA LEU A 15 -0.50 7.16 18.48
C LEU A 15 0.46 8.23 19.01
N SER A 16 1.35 7.88 19.94
CA SER A 16 2.37 8.80 20.46
C SER A 16 3.33 9.26 19.36
N VAL A 17 3.83 8.33 18.54
CA VAL A 17 4.73 8.64 17.41
C VAL A 17 4.05 9.55 16.40
N GLU A 18 2.78 9.29 16.05
CA GLU A 18 2.02 10.16 15.16
C GLU A 18 1.80 11.56 15.74
N GLN A 19 1.53 11.67 17.04
CA GLN A 19 1.36 12.97 17.71
C GLN A 19 2.66 13.78 17.68
N ILE A 20 3.79 13.15 18.01
CA ILE A 20 5.12 13.79 17.96
C ILE A 20 5.42 14.23 16.53
N SER A 21 5.16 13.37 15.55
CA SER A 21 5.39 13.68 14.14
C SER A 21 4.57 14.88 13.66
N LYS A 22 3.29 14.99 14.05
CA LYS A 22 2.45 16.16 13.71
C LYS A 22 3.01 17.47 14.23
N VAL A 23 3.69 17.46 15.38
CA VAL A 23 4.35 18.64 15.94
C VAL A 23 5.59 19.02 15.12
N THR A 24 6.39 18.04 14.70
CA THR A 24 7.64 18.25 13.95
C THR A 24 7.40 18.57 12.46
N GLN A 25 6.37 17.99 11.85
CA GLN A 25 6.09 18.06 10.40
C GLN A 25 5.65 19.41 9.85
N LYS A 26 5.34 20.38 10.70
CA LYS A 26 5.15 21.76 10.24
C LYS A 26 6.39 22.33 9.52
N ARG A 27 7.54 21.66 9.57
CA ARG A 27 8.81 22.12 9.00
C ARG A 27 9.22 21.45 7.66
N ASP A 28 8.97 20.16 7.44
CA ASP A 28 9.66 19.39 6.36
C ASP A 28 8.76 18.71 5.30
N GLY A 29 7.44 18.90 5.32
CA GLY A 29 6.55 18.49 4.21
C GLY A 29 6.35 16.98 3.96
N GLY A 30 7.15 16.09 4.56
CA GLY A 30 7.01 14.64 4.47
C GLY A 30 6.17 14.04 5.60
N GLY A 31 5.10 13.30 5.29
CA GLY A 31 4.24 12.57 6.24
C GLY A 31 4.90 11.28 6.77
N LEU A 32 4.89 11.06 8.08
CA LEU A 32 5.44 9.87 8.73
C LEU A 32 4.44 8.75 8.55
N VAL A 33 4.88 7.67 7.93
CA VAL A 33 4.08 6.46 7.76
C VAL A 33 4.45 5.49 8.87
N THR A 34 3.49 5.24 9.75
CA THR A 34 3.57 4.18 10.77
C THR A 34 2.81 2.95 10.29
N ILE A 35 3.38 1.78 10.55
CA ILE A 35 2.78 0.46 10.30
C ILE A 35 2.79 -0.30 11.63
N ALA A 36 1.66 -0.88 12.00
CA ALA A 36 1.48 -1.64 13.23
C ALA A 36 1.13 -3.09 12.90
N GLU A 37 1.87 -4.03 13.48
CA GLU A 37 1.41 -5.41 13.55
C GLU A 37 0.46 -5.55 14.75
N LEU A 38 -0.71 -6.16 14.52
CA LEU A 38 -1.68 -6.43 15.57
C LEU A 38 -1.98 -7.93 15.62
N TYR A 39 -1.96 -8.48 16.83
CA TYR A 39 -2.43 -9.83 17.09
C TYR A 39 -3.96 -9.88 17.08
N HIS A 40 -4.63 -8.93 17.76
CA HIS A 40 -6.08 -8.78 17.72
C HIS A 40 -6.51 -7.64 16.80
N ASN A 41 -7.21 -8.01 15.74
CA ASN A 41 -7.68 -7.08 14.71
C ASN A 41 -8.68 -6.01 15.18
N TYR A 42 -9.32 -6.18 16.34
CA TYR A 42 -10.30 -5.21 16.85
C TYR A 42 -9.67 -3.84 17.16
N PHE A 43 -8.35 -3.79 17.38
CA PHE A 43 -7.64 -2.55 17.68
C PHE A 43 -7.40 -1.66 16.45
N SER A 44 -7.49 -2.22 15.24
CA SER A 44 -7.27 -1.49 13.98
C SER A 44 -8.14 -0.23 13.85
N LYS A 45 -9.36 -0.26 14.41
CA LYS A 45 -10.30 0.88 14.45
C LYS A 45 -9.75 2.11 15.19
N HIS A 46 -8.79 1.93 16.10
CA HIS A 46 -8.19 3.02 16.87
C HIS A 46 -7.02 3.71 16.13
N LEU A 47 -6.52 3.08 15.06
CA LEU A 47 -5.44 3.60 14.23
C LEU A 47 -5.95 4.31 12.97
N GLY A 48 -7.28 4.34 12.78
CA GLY A 48 -7.97 5.02 11.67
C GLY A 48 -8.30 6.49 11.96
N PRO A 49 -8.75 7.25 10.95
CA PRO A 49 -9.31 8.58 11.17
C PRO A 49 -10.54 8.50 12.09
N SER A 50 -10.80 9.58 12.83
CA SER A 50 -11.99 9.65 13.69
C SER A 50 -13.25 9.49 12.84
N LYS A 51 -14.12 8.56 13.23
CA LYS A 51 -15.34 8.23 12.50
C LYS A 51 -16.56 8.87 13.17
N SER A 52 -17.50 9.34 12.35
CA SER A 52 -18.84 9.70 12.81
C SER A 52 -19.55 8.50 13.45
N ARG A 53 -20.42 8.74 14.44
CA ARG A 53 -21.29 7.72 15.04
C ARG A 53 -22.13 6.97 13.99
N ARG A 54 -22.51 7.63 12.89
CA ARG A 54 -23.28 7.01 11.79
C ARG A 54 -22.42 5.98 11.04
N THR A 55 -21.18 6.34 10.72
CA THR A 55 -20.21 5.44 10.06
C THR A 55 -19.86 4.26 10.96
N LEU A 56 -19.68 4.48 12.27
CA LEU A 56 -19.43 3.39 13.23
C LEU A 56 -20.57 2.36 13.25
N LYS A 57 -21.83 2.82 13.16
CA LYS A 57 -22.98 1.90 13.06
C LYS A 57 -23.00 1.11 11.75
N GLN A 58 -22.65 1.74 10.63
CA GLN A 58 -22.57 1.05 9.33
C GLN A 58 -21.43 0.02 9.28
N MET A 59 -20.34 0.28 10.01
CA MET A 59 -19.20 -0.63 10.09
C MET A 59 -19.35 -1.69 11.19
N ALA A 60 -20.37 -1.59 12.03
CA ALA A 60 -20.63 -2.58 13.06
C ALA A 60 -20.97 -3.93 12.39
N GLY A 61 -20.11 -4.93 12.59
CA GLY A 61 -20.24 -6.26 12.00
C GLY A 61 -19.45 -6.48 10.71
N LEU A 62 -18.77 -5.46 10.18
CA LEU A 62 -17.82 -5.66 9.08
C LEU A 62 -16.52 -6.27 9.60
N SER A 63 -15.86 -7.07 8.77
CA SER A 63 -14.52 -7.59 9.03
C SER A 63 -13.51 -6.43 9.16
N TYR A 64 -12.45 -6.65 9.95
CA TYR A 64 -11.36 -5.68 10.10
C TYR A 64 -10.68 -5.34 8.77
N SER A 65 -10.80 -6.19 7.75
CA SER A 65 -10.26 -5.92 6.40
C SER A 65 -10.88 -4.70 5.73
N TYR A 66 -12.05 -4.25 6.21
CA TYR A 66 -12.73 -3.02 5.75
C TYR A 66 -12.35 -1.78 6.58
N GLU A 67 -11.51 -1.93 7.60
CA GLU A 67 -11.05 -0.81 8.40
C GLU A 67 -10.08 0.08 7.61
N PRO A 68 -10.21 1.42 7.64
CA PRO A 68 -9.36 2.30 6.84
C PRO A 68 -7.86 2.14 7.14
N ALA A 69 -7.51 1.85 8.40
CA ALA A 69 -6.11 1.61 8.79
C ALA A 69 -5.54 0.34 8.14
N PHE A 70 -6.36 -0.70 7.99
CA PHE A 70 -5.97 -1.92 7.28
C PHE A 70 -5.90 -1.68 5.77
N ALA A 71 -6.95 -1.10 5.18
CA ALA A 71 -7.02 -0.83 3.74
C ALA A 71 -5.90 0.10 3.23
N SER A 72 -5.39 0.98 4.09
CA SER A 72 -4.27 1.89 3.81
C SER A 72 -2.88 1.25 3.94
N GLY A 73 -2.78 0.02 4.42
CA GLY A 73 -1.53 -0.68 4.70
C GLY A 73 -0.84 -0.26 5.99
N ARG A 74 -1.55 0.41 6.91
CA ARG A 74 -0.99 0.87 8.20
C ARG A 74 -1.13 -0.18 9.31
N VAL A 75 -1.93 -1.21 9.08
CA VAL A 75 -2.12 -2.33 10.01
C VAL A 75 -1.89 -3.62 9.27
N ILE A 76 -1.05 -4.49 9.84
CA ILE A 76 -0.84 -5.86 9.40
C ILE A 76 -1.43 -6.77 10.48
N SER A 77 -2.32 -7.68 10.07
CA SER A 77 -2.88 -8.70 10.95
C SER A 77 -1.93 -9.88 11.04
N ALA A 78 -1.63 -10.37 12.25
CA ALA A 78 -0.90 -11.63 12.42
C ALA A 78 -1.63 -12.81 11.73
N SER A 79 -2.97 -12.78 11.68
CA SER A 79 -3.78 -13.82 11.04
C SER A 79 -3.61 -13.89 9.51
N PHE A 80 -2.95 -12.90 8.89
CA PHE A 80 -2.64 -12.96 7.45
C PHE A 80 -1.78 -14.18 7.11
N LEU A 81 -0.84 -14.55 7.99
CA LEU A 81 0.05 -15.70 7.78
C LEU A 81 -0.71 -17.03 7.78
N GLU A 82 -1.77 -17.15 8.57
CA GLU A 82 -2.62 -18.35 8.60
C GLU A 82 -3.30 -18.58 7.23
N GLY A 83 -3.88 -17.51 6.67
CA GLY A 83 -4.47 -17.55 5.34
C GLY A 83 -3.43 -17.93 4.28
N LEU A 84 -2.22 -17.39 4.39
CA LEU A 84 -1.14 -17.72 3.49
C LEU A 84 -0.73 -19.21 3.57
N LEU A 85 -0.60 -19.75 4.79
CA LEU A 85 -0.26 -21.17 5.00
C LEU A 85 -1.32 -22.10 4.39
N CYS A 86 -2.60 -21.77 4.58
CA CYS A 86 -3.70 -22.52 3.96
C CYS A 86 -3.64 -22.48 2.42
N GLN A 87 -3.30 -21.35 1.81
CA GLN A 87 -3.16 -21.26 0.36
C GLN A 87 -1.91 -21.98 -0.15
N ALA A 88 -0.82 -21.94 0.62
CA ALA A 88 0.42 -22.64 0.29
C ALA A 88 0.25 -24.16 0.27
N TYR A 89 -0.65 -24.70 1.08
CA TYR A 89 -1.01 -26.13 1.04
C TYR A 89 -1.51 -26.59 -0.34
N TYR A 90 -2.23 -25.73 -1.07
CA TYR A 90 -2.75 -26.05 -2.40
C TYR A 90 -1.82 -25.63 -3.55
N ASN A 91 -0.82 -24.79 -3.27
CA ASN A 91 0.09 -24.26 -4.26
C ASN A 91 1.50 -24.10 -3.66
N ASP A 92 2.32 -25.13 -3.83
CA ASP A 92 3.71 -25.19 -3.34
C ASP A 92 4.61 -24.05 -3.86
N ASN A 93 4.20 -23.40 -4.95
CA ASN A 93 4.95 -22.28 -5.52
C ASN A 93 4.62 -20.94 -4.84
N LEU A 94 3.53 -20.85 -4.08
CA LEU A 94 3.09 -19.59 -3.47
C LEU A 94 4.14 -19.04 -2.51
N ILE A 95 4.69 -19.89 -1.63
CA ILE A 95 5.75 -19.49 -0.69
C ILE A 95 7.02 -19.06 -1.42
N LYS A 96 7.37 -19.76 -2.51
CA LYS A 96 8.54 -19.40 -3.35
C LYS A 96 8.35 -18.02 -3.99
N VAL A 97 7.17 -17.75 -4.54
CA VAL A 97 6.84 -16.46 -5.15
C VAL A 97 6.88 -15.34 -4.11
N ILE A 98 6.26 -15.53 -2.94
CA ILE A 98 6.25 -14.52 -1.87
C ILE A 98 7.65 -14.28 -1.32
N ARG A 99 8.45 -15.33 -1.11
CA ARG A 99 9.85 -15.20 -0.67
C ARG A 99 10.66 -14.38 -1.68
N LYS A 100 10.47 -14.61 -3.00
CA LYS A 100 11.11 -13.82 -4.06
C LYS A 100 10.64 -12.36 -4.06
N LEU A 101 9.33 -12.11 -3.90
CA LEU A 101 8.78 -10.76 -3.91
C LEU A 101 9.16 -9.93 -2.67
N ILE A 102 9.26 -10.55 -1.49
CA ILE A 102 9.55 -9.85 -0.23
C ILE A 102 11.05 -9.78 0.04
N ALA A 103 11.77 -10.90 -0.10
CA ALA A 103 13.16 -11.00 0.31
C ALA A 103 14.15 -10.76 -0.85
N GLY A 104 13.68 -10.74 -2.10
CA GLY A 104 14.55 -10.63 -3.28
C GLY A 104 15.52 -11.81 -3.45
N VAL A 105 15.35 -12.88 -2.67
CA VAL A 105 16.28 -14.03 -2.65
C VAL A 105 16.11 -14.85 -3.92
N THR A 106 17.21 -15.16 -4.59
CA THR A 106 17.22 -16.02 -5.79
C THR A 106 17.59 -17.44 -5.40
N ASP A 107 17.09 -18.44 -6.13
CA ASP A 107 17.32 -19.86 -5.82
C ASP A 107 18.81 -20.29 -5.89
N ASN A 108 19.68 -19.41 -6.39
CA ASN A 108 21.13 -19.61 -6.41
C ASN A 108 21.82 -19.26 -5.09
N ASP A 109 21.11 -18.65 -4.14
CA ASP A 109 21.58 -18.47 -2.77
C ASP A 109 21.38 -19.81 -2.05
N SER A 110 22.32 -20.73 -2.23
CA SER A 110 22.37 -22.01 -1.53
C SER A 110 22.07 -21.80 -0.04
N GLU A 111 21.02 -22.45 0.47
CA GLU A 111 20.52 -22.33 1.86
C GLU A 111 21.59 -22.67 2.93
N ASP A 112 22.75 -23.22 2.53
CA ASP A 112 23.83 -23.69 3.39
C ASP A 112 24.97 -22.68 3.68
N SER A 113 24.94 -21.46 3.15
CA SER A 113 26.00 -20.47 3.42
C SER A 113 25.48 -19.24 4.18
N PRO A 114 25.55 -19.23 5.53
CA PRO A 114 25.21 -18.04 6.32
C PRO A 114 26.10 -16.81 6.02
N ASN A 115 27.15 -16.98 5.20
CA ASN A 115 28.07 -15.92 4.76
C ASN A 115 27.85 -15.42 3.32
N ALA A 116 26.81 -15.88 2.61
CA ALA A 116 26.54 -15.44 1.23
C ALA A 116 25.89 -14.04 1.12
N ARG A 117 25.68 -13.34 2.24
CA ARG A 117 25.02 -12.01 2.32
C ARG A 117 25.74 -10.85 1.61
N GLY A 118 26.81 -11.07 0.85
CA GLY A 118 27.64 -9.97 0.34
C GLY A 118 28.11 -10.05 -1.11
N LYS A 119 27.74 -11.07 -1.90
CA LYS A 119 28.30 -11.23 -3.27
C LYS A 119 27.30 -11.69 -4.33
N GLY A 120 26.00 -11.56 -4.09
CA GLY A 120 25.02 -11.59 -5.17
C GLY A 120 25.20 -10.33 -6.02
N GLY A 121 25.82 -10.44 -7.20
CA GLY A 121 25.75 -9.38 -8.21
C GLY A 121 24.28 -9.04 -8.50
N PRO A 122 23.97 -7.85 -9.06
CA PRO A 122 22.60 -7.38 -9.24
C PRO A 122 21.79 -8.44 -9.98
N GLY A 123 20.98 -9.19 -9.23
CA GLY A 123 20.08 -10.17 -9.77
C GLY A 123 19.11 -9.47 -10.69
N LYS A 124 18.69 -10.12 -11.77
CA LYS A 124 17.63 -9.64 -12.66
C LYS A 124 16.28 -9.82 -11.96
N SER A 125 16.10 -9.20 -10.79
CA SER A 125 14.88 -9.27 -10.00
C SER A 125 14.01 -8.06 -10.27
N GLY A 126 12.72 -8.32 -10.49
CA GLY A 126 11.72 -7.28 -10.35
C GLY A 126 11.36 -7.13 -8.88
N HIS A 127 11.39 -5.92 -8.33
CA HIS A 127 10.93 -5.64 -6.96
C HIS A 127 9.59 -4.89 -6.98
N PRO A 128 8.70 -5.12 -6.00
CA PRO A 128 7.49 -4.33 -5.83
C PRO A 128 7.84 -2.90 -5.43
N THR A 129 7.37 -1.92 -6.21
CA THR A 129 7.55 -0.49 -5.94
C THR A 129 6.24 0.27 -6.08
N LEU A 130 6.09 1.31 -5.26
CA LEU A 130 5.02 2.28 -5.38
C LEU A 130 5.49 3.46 -6.23
N LEU A 131 4.99 3.56 -7.45
CA LEU A 131 5.34 4.61 -8.41
C LEU A 131 4.32 5.75 -8.38
N PRO A 132 4.75 7.02 -8.54
CA PRO A 132 3.83 8.08 -8.90
C PRO A 132 3.26 7.83 -10.32
N LEU A 133 2.10 8.41 -10.63
CA LEU A 133 1.63 8.43 -12.01
C LEU A 133 2.56 9.27 -12.90
N PRO A 134 2.99 8.74 -14.05
CA PRO A 134 3.79 9.51 -15.01
C PRO A 134 3.05 10.76 -15.46
N LYS A 135 3.78 11.85 -15.73
CA LYS A 135 3.19 13.12 -16.20
C LYS A 135 2.28 12.95 -17.42
N GLN A 136 2.70 12.12 -18.37
CA GLN A 136 1.94 11.83 -19.59
C GLN A 136 0.58 11.21 -19.24
N VAL A 137 0.55 10.35 -18.22
CA VAL A 137 -0.69 9.77 -17.70
C VAL A 137 -1.47 10.78 -16.86
N ARG A 138 -0.82 11.62 -16.05
CA ARG A 138 -1.48 12.65 -15.22
C ARG A 138 -2.19 13.71 -16.07
N VAL A 139 -1.52 14.22 -17.11
CA VAL A 139 -2.09 15.18 -18.05
C VAL A 139 -3.26 14.55 -18.81
N MET A 140 -3.18 13.24 -19.09
CA MET A 140 -4.27 12.48 -19.70
C MET A 140 -5.32 11.97 -18.70
N ALA A 141 -5.10 12.04 -17.39
CA ALA A 141 -6.06 11.58 -16.37
C ALA A 141 -7.26 12.53 -16.24
N GLU A 142 -7.16 13.73 -16.81
CA GLU A 142 -8.29 14.63 -17.02
C GLU A 142 -9.23 14.12 -18.14
N GLU A 143 -8.79 13.14 -18.95
CA GLU A 143 -9.56 12.49 -20.03
C GLU A 143 -10.11 11.10 -19.63
N GLU A 144 -10.23 10.78 -18.34
CA GLU A 144 -10.80 9.52 -17.84
C GLU A 144 -10.09 8.22 -18.29
N ARG A 145 -8.75 8.24 -18.39
CA ARG A 145 -7.97 7.05 -18.78
C ARG A 145 -8.19 5.85 -17.85
N THR A 146 -8.12 4.68 -18.47
CA THR A 146 -8.37 3.38 -17.85
C THR A 146 -7.09 2.72 -17.34
N PHE A 147 -7.23 1.81 -16.38
CA PHE A 147 -6.12 1.04 -15.84
C PHE A 147 -5.42 0.19 -16.91
N MET A 148 -6.15 -0.30 -17.92
CA MET A 148 -5.56 -1.04 -19.03
C MET A 148 -4.63 -0.17 -19.89
N GLU A 149 -4.99 1.09 -20.14
CA GLU A 149 -4.11 2.01 -20.86
C GLU A 149 -2.82 2.30 -20.07
N LEU A 150 -2.94 2.45 -18.75
CA LEU A 150 -1.80 2.57 -17.83
C LEU A 150 -0.88 1.34 -17.90
N VAL A 151 -1.46 0.13 -17.88
CA VAL A 151 -0.72 -1.13 -18.02
C VAL A 151 0.01 -1.20 -19.37
N LYS A 152 -0.67 -0.87 -20.47
CA LYS A 152 -0.07 -0.83 -21.81
C LYS A 152 1.07 0.17 -21.89
N PHE A 153 0.91 1.35 -21.29
CA PHE A 153 1.96 2.37 -21.23
C PHE A 153 3.22 1.85 -20.53
N PHE A 154 3.08 1.37 -19.28
CA PHE A 154 4.21 0.90 -18.49
C PHE A 154 4.90 -0.33 -19.10
N LEU A 155 4.14 -1.29 -19.60
CA LEU A 155 4.70 -2.50 -20.21
C LEU A 155 5.43 -2.20 -21.52
N SER A 156 4.80 -1.44 -22.44
CA SER A 156 5.38 -1.19 -23.77
C SER A 156 6.56 -0.24 -23.74
N LYS A 157 6.57 0.74 -22.84
CA LYS A 157 7.63 1.76 -22.77
C LYS A 157 8.77 1.38 -21.84
N HIS A 158 8.47 0.70 -20.74
CA HIS A 158 9.41 0.56 -19.63
C HIS A 158 9.57 -0.88 -19.14
N GLY A 159 8.80 -1.84 -19.66
CA GLY A 159 8.80 -3.21 -19.13
C GLY A 159 8.34 -3.30 -17.67
N ILE A 160 7.61 -2.29 -17.19
CA ILE A 160 7.09 -2.22 -15.82
C ILE A 160 5.70 -2.86 -15.82
N LEU A 161 5.41 -3.69 -14.82
CA LEU A 161 4.10 -4.35 -14.68
C LEU A 161 3.30 -3.74 -13.53
N PRO A 162 2.28 -2.90 -13.80
CA PRO A 162 1.34 -2.45 -12.77
C PRO A 162 0.48 -3.61 -12.25
N ILE A 163 0.35 -3.70 -10.92
CA ILE A 163 -0.42 -4.75 -10.22
C ILE A 163 -1.57 -4.19 -9.38
N GLY A 164 -1.56 -2.89 -9.11
CA GLY A 164 -2.63 -2.24 -8.35
C GLY A 164 -2.47 -0.73 -8.25
N LEU A 165 -3.47 -0.09 -7.65
CA LEU A 165 -3.47 1.35 -7.39
C LEU A 165 -3.44 1.60 -5.89
N TYR A 166 -2.70 2.63 -5.47
CA TYR A 166 -2.80 3.20 -4.14
C TYR A 166 -3.52 4.53 -4.23
N ARG A 167 -4.80 4.50 -3.88
CA ARG A 167 -5.75 5.57 -4.19
C ARG A 167 -6.05 6.40 -2.98
N VAL A 168 -5.91 7.72 -3.10
CA VAL A 168 -6.32 8.66 -2.05
C VAL A 168 -7.83 8.83 -2.10
N ASN A 169 -8.50 8.62 -0.96
CA ASN A 169 -9.92 8.91 -0.87
C ASN A 169 -10.12 10.43 -0.69
N ASN A 170 -10.46 11.12 -1.78
CA ASN A 170 -10.80 12.53 -1.76
C ASN A 170 -12.33 12.69 -1.78
N PRO A 171 -12.98 13.00 -0.63
CA PRO A 171 -14.44 13.10 -0.56
C PRO A 171 -15.02 14.23 -1.41
N ARG A 172 -14.18 15.13 -1.96
CA ARG A 172 -14.62 16.26 -2.80
C ARG A 172 -15.13 15.86 -4.20
N LEU A 173 -14.88 14.64 -4.65
CA LEU A 173 -15.17 14.22 -6.03
C LEU A 173 -16.44 13.37 -6.18
N THR A 174 -17.05 12.93 -5.08
CA THR A 174 -18.40 12.36 -5.13
C THR A 174 -19.37 13.52 -5.05
N GLY A 175 -19.90 13.95 -6.20
CA GLY A 175 -20.79 15.10 -6.37
C GLY A 175 -22.15 15.02 -5.66
N GLU A 176 -22.20 14.40 -4.48
CA GLU A 176 -23.30 14.58 -3.56
C GLU A 176 -23.07 15.88 -2.80
N ASP A 177 -23.71 16.93 -3.29
CA ASP A 177 -23.89 18.22 -2.62
C ASP A 177 -24.43 18.03 -1.20
N VAL A 178 -23.52 17.92 -0.23
CA VAL A 178 -23.84 18.13 1.18
C VAL A 178 -23.16 19.42 1.59
N GLY A 179 -23.91 20.52 1.50
CA GLY A 179 -23.51 21.90 1.76
C GLY A 179 -23.08 22.20 3.20
N ARG A 180 -22.06 21.52 3.72
CA ARG A 180 -21.29 21.95 4.88
C ARG A 180 -19.81 21.73 4.62
N GLU A 181 -19.08 22.84 4.56
CA GLU A 181 -17.62 22.94 4.62
C GLU A 181 -17.06 22.47 5.98
N GLU A 182 -17.50 21.33 6.50
CA GLU A 182 -16.65 20.63 7.45
C GLU A 182 -15.44 20.16 6.65
N LYS A 183 -14.27 20.72 6.97
CA LYS A 183 -12.95 20.22 6.55
C LYS A 183 -12.86 18.74 6.91
N MET A 184 -13.49 17.86 6.13
CA MET A 184 -13.35 16.42 6.29
C MET A 184 -11.87 16.13 6.10
N SER A 185 -11.25 15.62 7.15
CA SER A 185 -9.87 15.15 7.12
C SER A 185 -9.73 14.27 5.87
N LYS A 186 -8.73 14.56 5.03
CA LYS A 186 -8.39 13.70 3.89
C LYS A 186 -8.44 12.25 4.35
N GLY A 187 -9.27 11.43 3.71
CA GLY A 187 -9.38 10.02 4.06
C GLY A 187 -8.02 9.36 3.89
N PHE A 188 -7.80 8.26 4.61
CA PHE A 188 -6.60 7.47 4.35
C PHE A 188 -6.63 6.96 2.90
N PRO A 189 -5.48 6.90 2.22
CA PRO A 189 -5.38 6.18 0.97
C PRO A 189 -5.72 4.70 1.18
N TYR A 190 -6.02 3.98 0.11
CA TYR A 190 -6.27 2.54 0.18
C TYR A 190 -5.65 1.81 -1.00
N VAL A 191 -5.35 0.52 -0.79
CA VAL A 191 -4.86 -0.36 -1.84
C VAL A 191 -6.04 -0.89 -2.65
N PHE A 192 -6.01 -0.71 -3.96
CA PHE A 192 -6.94 -1.29 -4.92
C PHE A 192 -6.19 -2.29 -5.80
N THR A 193 -6.20 -3.54 -5.39
CA THR A 193 -5.54 -4.65 -6.08
C THR A 193 -6.36 -5.15 -7.26
N ALA A 194 -5.69 -5.59 -8.32
CA ALA A 194 -6.31 -6.11 -9.54
C ALA A 194 -7.51 -5.27 -10.06
N PRO A 195 -7.33 -3.96 -10.31
CA PRO A 195 -8.40 -3.14 -10.88
C PRO A 195 -8.91 -3.71 -12.20
N SER A 196 -10.21 -3.55 -12.48
CA SER A 196 -10.76 -3.89 -13.80
C SER A 196 -10.01 -3.14 -14.89
N PRO A 197 -9.79 -3.71 -16.09
CA PRO A 197 -9.24 -3.02 -17.26
C PRO A 197 -9.87 -1.66 -17.54
N THR A 198 -11.17 -1.51 -17.26
CA THR A 198 -11.96 -0.29 -17.45
C THR A 198 -11.94 0.69 -16.27
N THR A 199 -11.22 0.38 -15.19
CA THR A 199 -11.17 1.24 -14.01
C THR A 199 -10.49 2.56 -14.35
N THR A 200 -11.20 3.67 -14.15
CA THR A 200 -10.62 5.01 -14.33
C THR A 200 -9.51 5.27 -13.31
N VAL A 201 -8.37 5.74 -13.78
CA VAL A 201 -7.22 6.15 -12.97
C VAL A 201 -7.40 7.61 -12.57
N LYS A 202 -7.19 7.93 -11.28
CA LYS A 202 -7.32 9.29 -10.75
C LYS A 202 -5.96 9.99 -10.69
N LYS A 203 -5.94 11.31 -10.83
CA LYS A 203 -4.73 12.14 -10.81
C LYS A 203 -3.83 11.93 -9.58
N ASP A 204 -4.45 11.68 -8.42
CA ASP A 204 -3.76 11.47 -7.14
C ASP A 204 -3.45 9.99 -6.84
N ASP A 205 -3.76 9.08 -7.77
CA ASP A 205 -3.39 7.68 -7.59
C ASP A 205 -1.86 7.52 -7.64
N LYS A 206 -1.36 6.53 -6.92
CA LYS A 206 -0.05 5.93 -7.13
C LYS A 206 -0.23 4.49 -7.61
N VAL A 207 0.81 3.90 -8.18
CA VAL A 207 0.74 2.60 -8.85
C VAL A 207 1.65 1.63 -8.12
N TYR A 208 1.09 0.54 -7.62
CA TYR A 208 1.92 -0.62 -7.23
C TYR A 208 2.34 -1.33 -8.51
N ALA A 209 3.64 -1.51 -8.71
CA ALA A 209 4.20 -2.13 -9.89
C ALA A 209 5.38 -3.04 -9.56
N LEU A 210 5.64 -4.01 -10.43
CA LEU A 210 6.89 -4.78 -10.44
C LEU A 210 7.86 -4.11 -11.41
N VAL A 211 9.05 -3.82 -10.90
CA VAL A 211 10.04 -2.95 -11.55
C VAL A 211 11.39 -3.66 -11.57
N ASP A 212 12.03 -3.80 -12.74
CA ASP A 212 13.38 -4.37 -12.86
C ASP A 212 14.42 -3.42 -12.25
N ASP A 213 15.28 -3.93 -11.38
CA ASP A 213 16.37 -3.17 -10.74
C ASP A 213 17.31 -2.47 -11.74
N ARG A 214 17.34 -2.94 -13.00
CA ARG A 214 18.19 -2.40 -14.06
C ARG A 214 17.53 -1.28 -14.87
N LEU A 215 16.38 -0.78 -14.43
CA LEU A 215 15.75 0.36 -15.07
C LEU A 215 16.71 1.56 -15.07
N PRO A 216 17.06 2.10 -16.27
CA PRO A 216 17.93 3.25 -16.39
C PRO A 216 17.45 4.43 -15.55
N ALA A 217 18.37 5.19 -14.96
CA ALA A 217 18.05 6.34 -14.10
C ALA A 217 17.19 7.39 -14.82
N GLU A 218 17.35 7.52 -16.13
CA GLU A 218 16.58 8.42 -16.98
C GLU A 218 15.09 8.06 -16.99
N ILE A 219 14.76 6.77 -16.89
CA ILE A 219 13.36 6.32 -16.81
C ILE A 219 12.77 6.69 -15.44
N TRP A 220 13.56 6.59 -14.38
CA TRP A 220 13.16 7.07 -13.05
C TRP A 220 12.89 8.56 -13.06
N GLU A 221 13.75 9.36 -13.68
CA GLU A 221 13.54 10.79 -13.85
C GLU A 221 12.28 11.10 -14.67
N GLN A 222 11.99 10.35 -15.73
CA GLN A 222 10.76 10.53 -16.51
C GLN A 222 9.49 10.21 -15.71
N ILE A 223 9.55 9.21 -14.82
CA ILE A 223 8.43 8.83 -13.95
C ILE A 223 8.27 9.80 -12.77
N THR A 224 9.37 10.30 -12.21
CA THR A 224 9.41 11.03 -10.93
C THR A 224 9.58 12.54 -11.06
N SER A 225 10.07 13.07 -12.18
CA SER A 225 10.17 14.51 -12.37
C SER A 225 8.76 15.12 -12.33
N ASP A 226 8.53 16.01 -11.37
CA ASP A 226 7.30 16.81 -11.19
C ASP A 226 7.25 18.00 -12.16
#